data_AF-A0A1E3HHK9-F1
#
_entry.id   AF-A0A1E3HHK9-F1
#
_cell.length_a   1.000
_cell.length_b   1.000
_cell.length_c   1.000
_cell.angle_alpha   90.00
_cell.angle_beta   90.00
_cell.angle_gamma   90.00
#
_symmetry.space_group_name_H-M   'P 1'
#
loop_
_entity.id
_entity.type
_entity.pdbx_description
1 polymer ?
#
loop_
_entity_poly.entity_id
_entity_poly.type
_entity_poly.pdbx_seq_one_letter_code
_entity_poly.pdbx_strand_id
1 'polypeptide(L)'
;MSSSSVVTKSAVFRDMLSSELLDSSLSRLDGDAKSTPQRHHHVLELIDDELENAENLTIVLTLLDSLNYKLTDFVATHKSKTPTIMWSILLFAKKWGMPFLCSRLSDWICQLAVESHKPPYTKFSQYDFFKLAACFGLLHAASVVLSTWWCPRDKPEWTVWAFPGFGPLDPELLTRREWVALPFEYMSALQTSLALHPRDRLERARMFHALVTTDM
;
A
#
# COMPACT_ATOMS: atom_id res chain seq x y z
N MET A 1 24.68 0.57 2.47
CA MET A 1 23.49 1.43 2.62
C MET A 1 23.81 2.54 3.60
N SER A 2 23.47 3.79 3.26
CA SER A 2 23.64 4.91 4.18
C SER A 2 22.38 5.00 5.05
N SER A 3 22.51 4.92 6.38
CA SER A 3 21.39 5.06 7.33
C SER A 3 20.50 6.29 7.08
N SER A 4 21.04 7.29 6.37
CA SER A 4 20.36 8.50 5.90
C SER A 4 19.11 8.26 5.02
N SER A 5 19.08 7.24 4.15
CA SER A 5 17.95 7.00 3.22
C SER A 5 16.66 6.58 3.93
N VAL A 6 16.77 5.75 4.98
CA VAL A 6 15.62 5.24 5.74
C VAL A 6 15.11 6.31 6.71
N VAL A 7 16.01 7.01 7.41
CA VAL A 7 15.67 8.10 8.36
C VAL A 7 14.92 9.25 7.68
N THR A 8 15.31 9.59 6.45
CA THR A 8 14.64 10.66 5.70
C THR A 8 13.23 10.28 5.24
N LYS A 9 12.92 8.99 5.11
CA LYS A 9 11.68 8.47 4.51
C LYS A 9 10.71 7.81 5.51
N SER A 10 11.10 7.70 6.78
CA SER A 10 10.24 7.23 7.87
C SER A 10 10.25 8.20 9.04
N ALA A 11 9.06 8.55 9.53
CA ALA A 11 8.93 9.32 10.77
C ALA A 11 9.36 8.48 11.98
N VAL A 12 8.95 7.21 12.05
CA VAL A 12 9.25 6.32 13.17
C VAL A 12 10.76 6.09 13.33
N PHE A 13 11.46 5.76 12.25
CA PHE A 13 12.92 5.60 12.30
C PHE A 13 13.63 6.91 12.69
N ARG A 14 13.11 8.06 12.24
CA ARG A 14 13.67 9.37 12.60
C ARG A 14 13.48 9.66 14.08
N ASP A 15 12.31 9.40 14.62
CA ASP A 15 11.99 9.65 16.03
C ASP A 15 12.77 8.71 16.94
N MET A 16 12.84 7.42 16.61
CA MET A 16 13.63 6.44 17.36
C MET A 16 15.11 6.81 17.39
N LEU A 17 15.71 7.12 16.24
CA LEU A 17 17.13 7.48 16.17
C LEU A 17 17.41 8.86 16.80
N SER A 18 16.43 9.77 16.82
CA SER A 18 16.57 11.07 17.50
C SER A 18 16.43 10.95 19.01
N SER A 19 15.57 10.07 19.51
CA SER A 19 15.39 9.79 20.95
C SER A 19 16.61 9.07 21.53
N GLU A 20 17.18 8.10 20.82
CA GLU A 20 18.40 7.40 21.25
C GLU A 20 19.64 8.30 21.24
N LEU A 21 19.71 9.27 20.32
CA LEU A 21 20.75 10.31 20.31
C LEU A 21 20.66 11.23 21.54
N LEU A 22 19.45 11.47 22.06
CA LEU A 22 19.25 12.24 23.29
C LEU A 22 19.71 11.46 24.52
N ASP A 23 19.37 10.18 24.65
CA ASP A 23 19.83 9.34 25.78
C ASP A 23 21.36 9.15 25.82
N SER A 24 21.99 9.01 24.64
CA SER A 24 23.45 8.90 24.53
C SER A 24 24.18 10.24 24.76
N SER A 25 23.52 11.39 24.52
CA SER A 25 24.07 12.70 24.84
C SER A 25 23.97 13.06 26.34
N LEU A 26 22.94 12.59 27.03
CA LEU A 26 22.76 12.79 28.47
C LEU A 26 23.67 11.90 29.33
N SER A 27 24.14 10.77 28.79
CA SER A 27 25.14 9.91 29.45
C SER A 27 26.60 10.41 29.30
N ARG A 28 26.84 11.51 28.57
CA ARG A 28 28.18 12.08 28.32
C ARG A 28 28.55 13.29 29.17
N LEU A 29 27.78 13.60 30.22
CA LEU A 29 28.02 14.78 31.05
C LEU A 29 29.06 14.61 32.15
N ASP A 30 29.72 13.45 32.27
CA ASP A 30 30.90 13.27 33.12
C ASP A 30 32.09 12.73 32.31
N GLY A 31 33.17 13.51 32.25
CA GLY A 31 34.51 12.99 32.00
C GLY A 31 35.14 13.35 30.65
N ASP A 32 35.98 14.36 30.70
CA ASP A 32 36.98 14.78 29.70
C ASP A 32 37.83 13.58 29.20
N ALA A 33 37.61 13.12 27.96
CA ALA A 33 38.55 12.25 27.25
C ALA A 33 38.30 12.29 25.73
N LYS A 34 39.35 12.67 24.98
CA LYS A 34 39.45 12.50 23.52
C LYS A 34 39.19 11.03 23.16
N SER A 35 37.98 10.71 22.73
CA SER A 35 37.63 9.42 22.17
C SER A 35 37.60 9.50 20.64
N THR A 36 38.31 8.57 20.00
CA THR A 36 38.18 8.21 18.59
C THR A 36 36.71 8.06 18.21
N PRO A 37 36.30 8.35 16.96
CA PRO A 37 34.91 8.25 16.56
C PRO A 37 34.47 6.79 16.60
N GLN A 38 33.89 6.37 17.73
CA GLN A 38 33.17 5.10 17.83
C GLN A 38 31.99 5.20 16.87
N ARG A 39 32.04 4.43 15.78
CA ARG A 39 30.86 4.13 14.98
C ARG A 39 29.94 3.30 15.86
N HIS A 40 29.02 3.97 16.56
CA HIS A 40 27.93 3.28 17.22
C HIS A 40 27.09 2.62 16.11
N HIS A 41 27.18 1.30 16.05
CA HIS A 41 26.27 0.49 15.24
C HIS A 41 24.93 0.49 15.95
N HIS A 42 24.00 1.33 15.50
CA HIS A 42 22.62 1.28 15.96
C HIS A 42 22.00 -0.02 15.42
N VAL A 43 21.74 -0.96 16.31
CA VAL A 43 21.07 -2.23 16.00
C VAL A 43 19.60 -2.06 16.38
N LEU A 44 18.72 -2.12 15.38
CA LEU A 44 17.30 -2.19 15.60
C LEU A 44 16.85 -3.65 15.54
N GLU A 45 16.28 -4.15 16.62
CA GLU A 45 15.60 -5.44 16.63
C GLU A 45 14.18 -5.29 16.07
N LEU A 46 13.87 -6.15 15.10
CA LEU A 46 12.55 -6.27 14.50
C LEU A 46 11.88 -7.48 15.13
N ILE A 47 10.66 -7.31 15.64
CA ILE A 47 9.99 -8.25 16.55
C ILE A 47 8.70 -8.82 15.97
N ASP A 48 8.26 -8.32 14.83
CA ASP A 48 7.05 -8.77 14.14
C ASP A 48 7.43 -9.72 13.02
N ASP A 49 7.56 -10.99 13.33
CA ASP A 49 8.02 -12.02 12.38
C ASP A 49 7.10 -12.17 11.16
N GLU A 50 5.83 -11.77 11.27
CA GLU A 50 4.89 -11.82 10.15
C GLU A 50 5.14 -10.70 9.15
N LEU A 51 5.34 -9.47 9.63
CA LEU A 51 5.48 -8.28 8.79
C LEU A 51 6.93 -7.89 8.49
N GLU A 52 7.83 -8.10 9.43
CA GLU A 52 9.23 -7.68 9.43
C GLU A 52 10.19 -8.83 9.07
N ASN A 53 9.68 -9.82 8.32
CA ASN A 53 10.52 -10.87 7.77
C ASN A 53 11.51 -10.33 6.72
N ALA A 54 12.56 -11.12 6.48
CA ALA A 54 13.64 -10.75 5.57
C ALA A 54 13.18 -10.45 4.13
N GLU A 55 12.13 -11.11 3.65
CA GLU A 55 11.59 -10.89 2.29
C GLU A 55 10.95 -9.50 2.20
N ASN A 56 10.04 -9.15 3.10
CA ASN A 56 9.38 -7.85 3.15
C ASN A 56 10.41 -6.72 3.33
N LEU A 57 11.38 -6.90 4.22
CA LEU A 57 12.46 -5.92 4.43
C LEU A 57 13.29 -5.72 3.17
N THR A 58 13.69 -6.79 2.49
CA THR A 58 14.47 -6.69 1.25
C THR A 58 13.70 -5.88 0.19
N ILE A 59 12.40 -6.11 0.07
CA ILE A 59 11.56 -5.40 -0.90
C ILE A 59 11.42 -3.92 -0.50
N VAL A 60 11.11 -3.64 0.76
CA VAL A 60 11.02 -2.26 1.28
C VAL A 60 12.33 -1.51 1.02
N LEU A 61 13.48 -2.10 1.37
CA LEU A 61 14.78 -1.49 1.14
C LEU A 61 15.06 -1.26 -0.34
N THR A 62 14.69 -2.21 -1.20
CA THR A 62 14.80 -2.05 -2.66
C THR A 62 13.97 -0.88 -3.17
N LEU A 63 12.74 -0.72 -2.68
CA LEU A 63 11.88 0.41 -3.01
C LEU A 63 12.43 1.74 -2.48
N LEU A 64 13.05 1.75 -1.30
CA LEU A 64 13.63 2.97 -0.74
C LEU A 64 14.90 3.40 -1.47
N ASP A 65 15.74 2.45 -1.89
CA ASP A 65 17.03 2.72 -2.52
C ASP A 65 16.93 2.98 -4.03
N SER A 66 15.96 2.37 -4.71
CA SER A 66 15.79 2.49 -6.15
C SER A 66 14.50 3.21 -6.53
N LEU A 67 14.60 4.53 -6.76
CA LEU A 67 13.54 5.30 -7.42
C LEU A 67 13.27 4.78 -8.85
N ASN A 68 14.26 4.13 -9.46
CA ASN A 68 14.15 3.58 -10.81
C ASN A 68 13.46 2.22 -10.87
N TYR A 69 13.18 1.58 -9.74
CA TYR A 69 12.49 0.30 -9.72
C TYR A 69 11.02 0.49 -10.12
N LYS A 70 10.63 0.00 -11.29
CA LYS A 70 9.32 0.27 -11.88
C LYS A 70 8.29 -0.78 -11.48
N LEU A 71 7.01 -0.40 -11.61
CA LEU A 71 5.89 -1.32 -11.44
C LEU A 71 6.02 -2.56 -12.35
N THR A 72 6.49 -2.38 -13.59
CA THR A 72 6.72 -3.49 -14.52
C THR A 72 7.68 -4.52 -13.96
N ASP A 73 8.79 -4.08 -13.34
CA ASP A 73 9.82 -4.96 -12.79
C ASP A 73 9.31 -5.69 -11.54
N PHE A 74 8.52 -4.96 -10.74
CA PHE A 74 7.85 -5.51 -9.56
C PHE A 74 6.86 -6.61 -9.93
N VAL A 75 5.97 -6.35 -10.90
CA VAL A 75 5.01 -7.33 -11.39
C VAL A 75 5.70 -8.52 -12.06
N ALA A 76 6.77 -8.30 -12.83
CA ALA A 76 7.52 -9.38 -13.48
C ALA A 76 8.17 -10.31 -12.44
N THR A 77 8.72 -9.74 -11.37
CA THR A 77 9.35 -10.47 -10.27
C THR A 77 8.33 -11.26 -9.45
N HIS A 78 7.20 -10.63 -9.09
CA HIS A 78 6.28 -11.18 -8.08
C HIS A 78 5.03 -11.86 -8.65
N LYS A 79 4.67 -11.59 -9.92
CA LYS A 79 3.58 -12.25 -10.65
C LYS A 79 2.27 -12.25 -9.83
N SER A 80 1.66 -13.42 -9.62
CA SER A 80 0.43 -13.59 -8.85
C SER A 80 0.51 -13.14 -7.39
N LYS A 81 1.71 -13.05 -6.82
CA LYS A 81 1.90 -12.58 -5.44
C LYS A 81 1.88 -11.06 -5.31
N THR A 82 1.84 -10.33 -6.43
CA THR A 82 1.91 -8.86 -6.43
C THR A 82 0.91 -8.20 -5.47
N PRO A 83 -0.40 -8.52 -5.47
CA PRO A 83 -1.35 -7.88 -4.56
C PRO A 83 -1.03 -8.17 -3.08
N THR A 84 -0.64 -9.40 -2.77
CA THR A 84 -0.25 -9.81 -1.40
C THR A 84 1.01 -9.10 -0.93
N ILE A 85 2.01 -8.94 -1.79
CA ILE A 85 3.24 -8.23 -1.44
C ILE A 85 2.96 -6.72 -1.27
N MET A 86 2.13 -6.13 -2.13
CA MET A 86 1.67 -4.74 -1.94
C MET A 86 0.94 -4.57 -0.61
N TRP A 87 0.09 -5.53 -0.22
CA TRP A 87 -0.58 -5.56 1.08
C TRP A 87 0.45 -5.52 2.23
N SER A 88 1.43 -6.42 2.22
CA SER A 88 2.48 -6.47 3.25
C SER A 88 3.29 -5.18 3.32
N ILE A 89 3.66 -4.60 2.19
CA ILE A 89 4.41 -3.34 2.15
C ILE A 89 3.57 -2.17 2.67
N LEU A 90 2.27 -2.12 2.37
CA LEU A 90 1.39 -1.10 2.92
C LEU A 90 1.20 -1.23 4.44
N LEU A 91 1.08 -2.46 4.96
CA LEU A 91 1.10 -2.71 6.41
C LEU A 91 2.41 -2.21 7.03
N PHE A 92 3.54 -2.55 6.42
CA PHE A 92 4.86 -2.13 6.87
C PHE A 92 4.97 -0.60 6.86
N ALA A 93 4.58 0.04 5.76
CA ALA A 93 4.63 1.48 5.61
C ALA A 93 3.74 2.20 6.63
N LYS A 94 2.56 1.65 6.93
CA LYS A 94 1.67 2.18 7.97
C LYS A 94 2.27 2.04 9.36
N LYS A 95 2.80 0.85 9.70
CA LYS A 95 3.46 0.58 10.99
C LYS A 95 4.64 1.52 11.23
N TRP A 96 5.46 1.72 10.20
CA TRP A 96 6.71 2.49 10.29
C TRP A 96 6.58 3.95 9.84
N GLY A 97 5.36 4.46 9.66
CA GLY A 97 5.11 5.87 9.29
C GLY A 97 5.89 6.29 8.04
N MET A 98 5.76 5.53 6.95
CA MET A 98 6.46 5.73 5.68
C MET A 98 5.50 6.24 4.57
N PRO A 99 5.10 7.52 4.59
CA PRO A 99 4.13 8.07 3.63
C PRO A 99 4.62 7.98 2.18
N PHE A 100 5.93 8.03 1.96
CA PHE A 100 6.54 7.84 0.64
C PHE A 100 6.16 6.49 0.01
N LEU A 101 6.22 5.40 0.80
CA LEU A 101 5.85 4.07 0.29
C LEU A 101 4.35 3.98 0.04
N CYS A 102 3.52 4.52 0.94
CA CYS A 102 2.07 4.58 0.71
C CYS A 102 1.73 5.32 -0.59
N SER A 103 2.36 6.48 -0.82
CA SER A 103 2.16 7.26 -2.05
C SER A 103 2.62 6.49 -3.29
N ARG A 104 3.80 5.88 -3.25
CA ARG A 104 4.33 5.11 -4.38
C ARG A 104 3.45 3.90 -4.72
N LEU A 105 2.95 3.18 -3.70
CA LEU A 105 2.06 2.05 -3.90
C LEU A 105 0.66 2.51 -4.37
N SER A 106 0.19 3.67 -3.92
CA SER A 106 -1.03 4.31 -4.45
C SER A 106 -0.89 4.59 -5.95
N ASP A 107 0.23 5.17 -6.39
CA ASP A 107 0.50 5.44 -7.80
C ASP A 107 0.55 4.15 -8.64
N TRP A 108 1.14 3.09 -8.07
CA TRP A 108 1.17 1.78 -8.71
C TRP A 108 -0.21 1.14 -8.83
N ILE A 109 -1.06 1.27 -7.81
CA ILE A 109 -2.46 0.83 -7.88
C ILE A 109 -3.18 1.57 -9.01
N CYS A 110 -3.01 2.89 -9.11
CA CYS A 110 -3.60 3.69 -10.20
C CYS A 110 -3.11 3.20 -11.58
N GLN A 111 -1.80 2.97 -11.74
CA GLN A 111 -1.23 2.47 -13.00
C GLN A 111 -1.77 1.08 -13.36
N LEU A 112 -1.79 0.15 -12.39
CA LEU A 112 -2.37 -1.19 -12.57
C LEU A 112 -3.84 -1.13 -12.99
N ALA A 113 -4.60 -0.20 -12.42
CA ALA A 113 -6.01 -0.02 -12.74
C ALA A 113 -6.24 0.54 -14.15
N VAL A 114 -5.45 1.53 -14.56
CA VAL A 114 -5.53 2.15 -15.90
C VAL A 114 -5.07 1.15 -16.98
N GLU A 115 -4.00 0.41 -16.70
CA GLU A 115 -3.37 -0.49 -17.66
C GLU A 115 -3.86 -1.94 -17.56
N SER A 116 -4.90 -2.20 -16.75
CA SER A 116 -5.41 -3.56 -16.48
C SER A 116 -5.86 -4.32 -17.73
N HIS A 117 -6.07 -3.66 -18.86
CA HIS A 117 -6.47 -4.27 -20.13
C HIS A 117 -5.28 -4.64 -21.03
N LYS A 118 -4.03 -4.39 -20.59
CA LYS A 118 -2.80 -4.73 -21.30
C LYS A 118 -1.95 -5.76 -20.54
N PRO A 119 -1.27 -6.69 -21.22
CA PRO A 119 -0.27 -7.54 -20.57
C PRO A 119 0.87 -6.70 -19.96
N PRO A 120 1.44 -7.10 -18.81
CA PRO A 120 1.11 -8.30 -18.02
C PRO A 120 -0.08 -8.11 -17.06
N TYR A 121 -0.70 -6.92 -17.01
CA TYR A 121 -1.67 -6.54 -15.99
C TYR A 121 -3.06 -7.13 -16.17
N THR A 122 -3.40 -7.58 -17.38
CA THR A 122 -4.65 -8.32 -17.70
C THR A 122 -4.91 -9.56 -16.85
N LYS A 123 -3.87 -10.06 -16.18
CA LYS A 123 -3.96 -11.24 -15.33
C LYS A 123 -4.52 -10.93 -13.95
N PHE A 124 -4.49 -9.68 -13.49
CA PHE A 124 -4.93 -9.32 -12.15
C PHE A 124 -6.44 -9.04 -12.07
N SER A 125 -7.01 -9.31 -10.91
CA SER A 125 -8.33 -8.83 -10.56
C SER A 125 -8.26 -7.36 -10.15
N GLN A 126 -9.10 -6.50 -10.73
CA GLN A 126 -9.22 -5.11 -10.29
C GLN A 126 -9.82 -5.01 -8.88
N TYR A 127 -10.63 -5.99 -8.47
CA TYR A 127 -11.13 -6.04 -7.10
C TYR A 127 -10.00 -6.12 -6.08
N ASP A 128 -8.92 -6.83 -6.40
CA ASP A 128 -7.78 -6.94 -5.50
C ASP A 128 -7.15 -5.56 -5.23
N PHE A 129 -7.01 -4.75 -6.28
CA PHE A 129 -6.48 -3.40 -6.16
C PHE A 129 -7.46 -2.40 -5.54
N PHE A 130 -8.76 -2.55 -5.79
CA PHE A 130 -9.79 -1.78 -5.08
C PHE A 130 -9.73 -2.07 -3.57
N LYS A 131 -9.70 -3.35 -3.19
CA LYS A 131 -9.63 -3.78 -1.80
C LYS A 131 -8.37 -3.28 -1.12
N LEU A 132 -7.21 -3.40 -1.78
CA LEU A 132 -5.96 -2.80 -1.30
C LEU A 132 -6.13 -1.31 -1.03
N ALA A 133 -6.59 -0.54 -2.01
CA ALA A 133 -6.75 0.90 -1.85
C ALA A 133 -7.72 1.25 -0.71
N ALA A 134 -8.84 0.54 -0.61
CA ALA A 134 -9.84 0.76 0.43
C ALA A 134 -9.29 0.47 1.83
N CYS A 135 -8.72 -0.72 2.07
CA CYS A 135 -8.24 -1.12 3.40
C CYS A 135 -7.11 -0.22 3.95
N PHE A 136 -6.38 0.49 3.07
CA PHE A 136 -5.30 1.40 3.46
C PHE A 136 -5.67 2.89 3.35
N GLY A 137 -6.94 3.23 3.13
CA GLY A 137 -7.40 4.62 3.07
C GLY A 137 -6.86 5.39 1.86
N LEU A 138 -6.48 4.70 0.79
CA LEU A 138 -5.96 5.29 -0.44
C LEU A 138 -7.12 5.70 -1.35
N LEU A 139 -7.89 6.71 -0.92
CA LEU A 139 -9.15 7.11 -1.56
C LEU A 139 -9.01 7.39 -3.06
N HIS A 140 -8.00 8.17 -3.44
CA HIS A 140 -7.75 8.49 -4.85
C HIS A 140 -7.54 7.22 -5.68
N ALA A 141 -6.69 6.29 -5.21
CA ALA A 141 -6.44 5.03 -5.88
C ALA A 141 -7.70 4.16 -6.00
N ALA A 142 -8.51 4.07 -4.94
CA ALA A 142 -9.79 3.34 -4.96
C ALA A 142 -10.74 3.94 -6.01
N SER A 143 -10.85 5.27 -6.05
CA SER A 143 -11.65 5.98 -7.05
C SER A 143 -11.14 5.73 -8.47
N VAL A 144 -9.83 5.73 -8.70
CA VAL A 144 -9.25 5.43 -10.02
C VAL A 144 -9.62 4.02 -10.45
N VAL A 145 -9.48 3.02 -9.57
CA VAL A 145 -9.88 1.63 -9.85
C VAL A 145 -11.34 1.52 -10.28
N LEU A 146 -12.25 2.21 -9.60
CA LEU A 146 -13.68 2.22 -9.98
C LEU A 146 -13.92 2.91 -11.33
N SER A 147 -13.22 4.03 -11.59
CA SER A 147 -13.39 4.82 -12.81
C SER A 147 -12.86 4.09 -14.05
N THR A 148 -11.81 3.28 -13.89
CA THR A 148 -11.20 2.49 -14.96
C THR A 148 -11.67 1.04 -14.92
N TRP A 149 -12.78 0.76 -14.23
CA TRP A 149 -13.22 -0.61 -14.03
C TRP A 149 -13.40 -1.31 -15.38
N TRP A 150 -12.66 -2.40 -15.55
CA TRP A 150 -12.60 -3.23 -16.72
C TRP A 150 -12.69 -4.68 -16.28
N CYS A 151 -13.77 -5.33 -16.68
CA CYS A 151 -13.92 -6.74 -16.46
C CYS A 151 -13.28 -7.52 -17.63
N PRO A 152 -12.28 -8.37 -17.39
CA PRO A 152 -11.79 -9.27 -18.42
C PRO A 152 -12.90 -10.25 -18.84
N ARG A 153 -12.85 -10.71 -20.10
CA ARG A 153 -13.75 -11.77 -20.59
C ARG A 153 -13.44 -13.11 -19.93
N ASP A 154 -12.15 -13.34 -19.69
CA ASP A 154 -11.65 -14.53 -19.01
C ASP A 154 -11.44 -14.25 -17.52
N LYS A 155 -11.48 -15.30 -16.70
CA LYS A 155 -11.21 -15.17 -15.28
C LYS A 155 -9.76 -14.69 -15.08
N PRO A 156 -9.51 -13.65 -14.25
CA PRO A 156 -8.14 -13.22 -13.99
C PRO A 156 -7.31 -14.36 -13.40
N GLU A 157 -6.12 -14.59 -13.95
CA GLU A 157 -5.20 -15.63 -13.49
C GLU A 157 -4.66 -15.34 -12.07
N TRP A 158 -4.52 -14.07 -11.72
CA TRP A 158 -3.86 -13.56 -10.52
C TRP A 158 -4.86 -12.88 -9.59
N THR A 159 -5.89 -13.62 -9.19
CA THR A 159 -6.84 -13.20 -8.16
C THR A 159 -6.41 -13.77 -6.81
N VAL A 160 -6.21 -12.89 -5.83
CA VAL A 160 -5.84 -13.28 -4.45
C VAL A 160 -7.06 -13.37 -3.54
N TRP A 161 -7.95 -12.37 -3.60
CA TRP A 161 -9.17 -12.37 -2.80
C TRP A 161 -10.34 -12.87 -3.63
N ALA A 162 -11.20 -13.69 -3.03
CA ALA A 162 -12.37 -14.22 -3.72
C ALA A 162 -13.21 -13.04 -4.24
N PHE A 163 -13.25 -12.88 -5.56
CA PHE A 163 -14.23 -12.07 -6.24
C PHE A 163 -14.47 -12.75 -7.59
N PRO A 164 -15.60 -13.45 -7.76
CA PRO A 164 -15.89 -14.21 -8.97
C PRO A 164 -16.50 -13.34 -10.08
N GLY A 165 -16.69 -12.04 -9.84
CA GLY A 165 -17.50 -11.19 -10.68
C GLY A 165 -16.89 -10.97 -12.06
N PHE A 166 -17.57 -11.51 -13.08
CA PHE A 166 -17.36 -11.19 -14.49
C PHE A 166 -18.08 -9.88 -14.90
N GLY A 167 -18.33 -8.98 -13.93
CA GLY A 167 -19.13 -7.77 -14.06
C GLY A 167 -18.53 -6.56 -13.33
N PRO A 168 -19.23 -5.40 -13.34
CA PRO A 168 -18.87 -4.29 -12.48
C PRO A 168 -18.85 -4.73 -11.01
N LEU A 169 -18.05 -4.07 -10.18
CA LEU A 169 -18.05 -4.32 -8.75
C LEU A 169 -19.45 -4.03 -8.19
N ASP A 170 -20.12 -5.09 -7.74
CA ASP A 170 -21.42 -5.03 -7.09
C ASP A 170 -21.28 -5.49 -5.64
N PRO A 171 -21.47 -4.59 -4.65
CA PRO A 171 -21.43 -4.94 -3.24
C PRO A 171 -22.39 -6.05 -2.84
N GLU A 172 -23.52 -6.21 -3.54
CA GLU A 172 -24.51 -7.26 -3.24
C GLU A 172 -24.01 -8.66 -3.61
N LEU A 173 -23.02 -8.74 -4.51
CA LEU A 173 -22.40 -10.00 -4.92
C LEU A 173 -21.20 -10.39 -4.05
N LEU A 174 -20.79 -9.55 -3.10
CA LEU A 174 -19.70 -9.85 -2.18
C LEU A 174 -20.12 -10.91 -1.15
N THR A 175 -19.23 -11.85 -0.87
CA THR A 175 -19.44 -12.77 0.26
C THR A 175 -19.41 -12.00 1.58
N ARG A 176 -20.03 -12.55 2.64
CA ARG A 176 -19.98 -11.95 3.99
C ARG A 176 -18.54 -11.65 4.44
N ARG A 177 -17.58 -12.51 4.08
CA ARG A 177 -16.17 -12.33 4.42
C ARG A 177 -15.54 -11.14 3.68
N GLU A 178 -15.86 -10.97 2.41
CA GLU A 178 -15.42 -9.82 1.61
C GLU A 178 -16.03 -8.52 2.12
N TRP A 179 -17.32 -8.57 2.45
CA TRP A 179 -18.07 -7.45 2.99
C TRP A 179 -17.43 -6.95 4.30
N VAL A 180 -17.15 -7.82 5.26
CA VAL A 180 -16.51 -7.42 6.54
C VAL A 180 -15.06 -6.95 6.36
N ALA A 181 -14.40 -7.28 5.25
CA ALA A 181 -13.00 -6.94 5.04
C ALA A 181 -12.77 -5.50 4.54
N LEU A 182 -13.80 -4.84 4.01
CA LEU A 182 -13.71 -3.46 3.52
C LEU A 182 -14.12 -2.46 4.63
N PRO A 183 -13.52 -1.26 4.67
CA PRO A 183 -13.98 -0.20 5.56
C PRO A 183 -15.43 0.19 5.26
N PHE A 184 -16.19 0.49 6.30
CA PHE A 184 -17.63 0.78 6.20
C PHE A 184 -17.91 1.98 5.29
N GLU A 185 -17.11 3.04 5.41
CA GLU A 185 -17.25 4.28 4.66
C GLU A 185 -17.10 4.02 3.16
N TYR A 186 -16.12 3.18 2.78
CA TYR A 186 -15.88 2.79 1.40
C TYR A 186 -17.01 1.93 0.85
N MET A 187 -17.56 1.03 1.64
CA MET A 187 -18.69 0.22 1.22
C MET A 187 -19.97 1.01 1.06
N SER A 188 -20.29 1.86 2.04
CA SER A 188 -21.45 2.76 2.00
C SER A 188 -21.39 3.65 0.76
N ALA A 189 -20.23 4.26 0.50
CA ALA A 189 -20.00 5.08 -0.68
C ALA A 189 -20.12 4.27 -1.98
N LEU A 190 -19.61 3.03 -2.01
CA LEU A 190 -19.70 2.16 -3.19
C LEU A 190 -21.15 1.75 -3.49
N GLN A 191 -21.91 1.35 -2.47
CA GLN A 191 -23.34 1.02 -2.60
C GLN A 191 -24.14 2.22 -3.11
N THR A 192 -23.97 3.37 -2.46
CA THR A 192 -24.71 4.60 -2.79
C THR A 192 -24.37 5.11 -4.19
N SER A 193 -23.08 5.18 -4.53
CA SER A 193 -22.65 5.63 -5.86
C SER A 193 -23.09 4.68 -6.98
N LEU A 194 -23.12 3.37 -6.73
CA LEU A 194 -23.64 2.39 -7.69
C LEU A 194 -25.14 2.53 -7.92
N ALA A 195 -25.91 2.78 -6.86
CA ALA A 195 -27.35 3.03 -6.95
C ALA A 195 -27.68 4.30 -7.76
N LEU A 196 -26.91 5.37 -7.55
CA LEU A 196 -27.08 6.64 -8.28
C LEU A 196 -26.59 6.55 -9.74
N HIS A 197 -25.46 5.88 -9.97
CA HIS A 197 -24.79 5.81 -11.27
C HIS A 197 -24.45 4.36 -11.65
N PRO A 198 -25.45 3.53 -12.01
CA PRO A 198 -25.22 2.10 -12.24
C PRO A 198 -24.39 1.82 -13.50
N ARG A 199 -24.49 2.68 -14.52
CA ARG A 199 -23.83 2.49 -15.83
C ARG A 199 -22.67 3.45 -16.10
N ASP A 200 -22.68 4.63 -15.49
CA ASP A 200 -21.63 5.62 -15.68
C ASP A 200 -20.52 5.43 -14.65
N ARG A 201 -19.45 4.76 -15.07
CA ARG A 201 -18.30 4.47 -14.20
C ARG A 201 -17.56 5.72 -13.72
N LEU A 202 -17.53 6.79 -14.54
CA LEU A 202 -16.81 8.01 -14.18
C LEU A 202 -17.60 8.80 -13.14
N GLU A 203 -18.90 8.96 -13.37
CA GLU A 203 -19.78 9.63 -12.41
C GLU A 203 -19.89 8.84 -11.10
N ARG A 204 -19.99 7.50 -11.19
CA ARG A 204 -19.96 6.62 -10.03
C ARG A 204 -18.68 6.81 -9.21
N ALA A 205 -17.51 6.82 -9.86
CA ALA A 205 -16.24 7.03 -9.16
C ALA A 205 -16.14 8.43 -8.51
N ARG A 206 -16.63 9.48 -9.20
CA ARG A 206 -16.67 10.84 -8.64
C ARG A 206 -17.59 10.90 -7.41
N MET A 207 -18.79 10.32 -7.51
CA MET A 207 -19.75 10.28 -6.41
C MET A 207 -19.21 9.46 -5.24
N PHE A 208 -18.61 8.29 -5.51
CA PHE A 208 -17.91 7.49 -4.51
C PHE A 208 -16.85 8.31 -3.77
N HIS A 209 -15.99 9.03 -4.49
CA HIS A 209 -14.96 9.86 -3.89
C HIS A 209 -15.55 10.96 -3.01
N ALA A 210 -16.63 11.63 -3.46
CA ALA A 210 -17.30 12.67 -2.70
C ALA A 210 -17.89 12.13 -1.39
N LEU A 211 -18.57 10.98 -1.45
CA LEU A 211 -19.22 10.35 -0.29
C LEU A 211 -18.22 9.96 0.80
N VAL A 212 -17.07 9.37 0.43
CA VAL A 212 -16.04 9.03 1.43
C VAL A 212 -15.45 10.28 2.08
N THR A 213 -15.37 11.42 1.37
CA THR A 213 -14.86 12.67 1.95
C THR A 213 -15.87 13.43 2.81
N THR A 214 -17.18 13.22 2.62
CA THR A 214 -18.21 13.91 3.40
C THR A 214 -18.57 13.22 4.71
N ASP A 215 -18.28 11.92 4.81
CA ASP A 215 -18.55 11.11 6.00
C ASP A 215 -17.31 10.95 6.93
N MET A 216 -16.16 11.56 6.59
CA MET A 216 -14.95 11.64 7.43
C MET A 216 -14.76 13.04 8.01
#